data_AF-A0A8B6C4W2-F1
#
_entry.id   AF-A0A8B6C4W2-F1
#
_cell.length_a   1.000
_cell.length_b   1.000
_cell.length_c   1.000
_cell.angle_alpha   90.00
_cell.angle_beta   90.00
_cell.angle_gamma   90.00
#
_symmetry.space_group_name_H-M   'P 1'
#
loop_
_entity.id
_entity.type
_entity.pdbx_description
1 polymer ?
#
loop_
_entity_poly.entity_id
_entity_poly.type
_entity_poly.pdbx_seq_one_letter_code
_entity_poly.pdbx_strand_id
1 'polypeptide(L)'
;MKYYNKRSSEIMQIWKTVFGSQPDKIVPVWAWQTGYQDYTRQAIEDLGNRTRNFKAIAITGYFDCNNLAGKHAAEMLNMSNIQMETYCNNQMSQSESSFQYFMDLAKKHGLKLLMYEGGPSIMEGSAIGHGISHDDVTNKAIAFNRDQHIKSVVDNLLEAWYKIVINDPQNSSPGGLFNYFSSTGTPSKYGSWGMLEYTGQDPGTVPKYEATQSFITRHYSHNRVDIPCSFLQHSTLGYGCFLQKRGAFHWRCAVTDDDGVTWSYYPDVGNTGDTLVLDGFNPTTHTVYVRSVNKIGVNNYHSIDTRTANTWKTHTSFDYYSSVASRNVRRRLPNGVYNYLDTQGRCS
;
A
#
# COMPACT_ATOMS: atom_id res chain seq x y z
N MET A 1 -19.07 14.82 -24.88
CA MET A 1 -17.81 14.02 -24.93
C MET A 1 -17.41 13.53 -26.33
N LYS A 2 -18.30 13.55 -27.35
CA LYS A 2 -18.00 13.11 -28.74
C LYS A 2 -16.64 13.53 -29.32
N TYR A 3 -16.32 14.83 -29.29
CA TYR A 3 -15.05 15.32 -29.85
C TYR A 3 -13.84 14.80 -29.08
N TYR A 4 -13.91 14.82 -27.74
CA TYR A 4 -12.90 14.22 -26.87
C TYR A 4 -12.65 12.75 -27.23
N ASN A 5 -13.71 11.93 -27.31
CA ASN A 5 -13.58 10.51 -27.66
C ASN A 5 -13.00 10.27 -29.06
N LYS A 6 -13.39 11.08 -30.05
CA LYS A 6 -12.83 11.03 -31.40
C LYS A 6 -11.33 11.34 -31.38
N ARG A 7 -10.95 12.46 -30.78
CA ARG A 7 -9.54 12.90 -30.72
C ARG A 7 -8.67 11.94 -29.93
N SER A 8 -9.12 11.45 -28.78
CA SER A 8 -8.38 10.43 -28.00
C SER A 8 -8.15 9.16 -28.83
N SER A 9 -9.14 8.73 -29.60
CA SER A 9 -9.00 7.55 -30.48
C SER A 9 -7.99 7.77 -31.61
N GLU A 10 -8.05 8.92 -32.29
CA GLU A 10 -7.13 9.29 -33.36
C GLU A 10 -5.69 9.38 -32.84
N ILE A 11 -5.48 10.00 -31.67
CA ILE A 11 -4.17 10.07 -31.02
C ILE A 11 -3.65 8.66 -30.69
N MET A 12 -4.50 7.78 -30.15
CA MET A 12 -4.08 6.38 -29.89
C MET A 12 -3.74 5.61 -31.17
N GLN A 13 -4.42 5.87 -32.29
CA GLN A 13 -4.08 5.26 -33.58
C GLN A 13 -2.73 5.75 -34.11
N ILE A 14 -2.40 7.04 -33.93
CA ILE A 14 -1.08 7.58 -34.26
C ILE A 14 -0.01 6.88 -33.42
N TRP A 15 -0.19 6.79 -32.10
CA TRP A 15 0.77 6.10 -31.23
C TRP A 15 0.94 4.63 -31.60
N LYS A 16 -0.14 3.91 -31.92
CA LYS A 16 -0.06 2.53 -32.42
C LYS A 16 0.75 2.43 -33.71
N THR A 17 0.63 3.42 -34.59
CA THR A 17 1.42 3.48 -35.84
C THR A 17 2.90 3.74 -35.55
N VAL A 18 3.21 4.70 -34.67
CA VAL A 18 4.58 5.05 -34.28
C VAL A 18 5.30 3.88 -33.59
N PHE A 19 4.64 3.23 -32.65
CA PHE A 19 5.22 2.08 -31.95
C PHE A 19 5.23 0.80 -32.79
N GLY A 20 4.39 0.70 -33.82
CA GLY A 20 4.45 -0.32 -34.87
C GLY A 20 4.62 -1.74 -34.32
N SER A 21 5.80 -2.32 -34.53
CA SER A 21 6.17 -3.67 -34.08
C SER A 21 6.44 -3.81 -32.58
N GLN A 22 6.28 -2.74 -31.80
CA GLN A 22 6.45 -2.71 -30.34
C GLN A 22 5.14 -2.34 -29.62
N PRO A 23 4.00 -2.99 -29.93
CA PRO A 23 2.70 -2.62 -29.38
C PRO A 23 2.63 -2.77 -27.85
N ASP A 24 3.47 -3.63 -27.26
CA ASP A 24 3.50 -3.86 -25.81
C ASP A 24 4.11 -2.70 -25.01
N LYS A 25 4.77 -1.74 -25.68
CA LYS A 25 5.30 -0.53 -25.03
C LYS A 25 4.25 0.54 -24.79
N ILE A 26 3.02 0.36 -25.28
CA ILE A 26 1.93 1.31 -25.10
C ILE A 26 0.74 0.66 -24.41
N VAL A 27 0.23 1.35 -23.40
CA VAL A 27 -1.07 1.03 -22.79
C VAL A 27 -2.00 2.21 -23.03
N PRO A 28 -2.83 2.16 -24.08
CA PRO A 28 -3.86 3.17 -24.32
C PRO A 28 -4.88 3.21 -23.17
N VAL A 29 -4.87 4.30 -22.42
CA VAL A 29 -5.81 4.55 -21.31
C VAL A 29 -6.74 5.69 -21.68
N TRP A 30 -8.03 5.50 -21.46
CA TRP A 30 -9.03 6.55 -21.64
C TRP A 30 -9.58 7.00 -20.29
N ALA A 31 -9.49 8.30 -20.02
CA ALA A 31 -9.64 8.83 -18.66
C ALA A 31 -10.61 10.01 -18.57
N TRP A 32 -11.31 10.16 -17.45
CA TRP A 32 -12.15 11.33 -17.18
C TRP A 32 -12.35 11.56 -15.67
N GLN A 33 -12.67 12.79 -15.32
CA GLN A 33 -12.96 13.20 -13.95
C GLN A 33 -14.38 12.76 -13.54
N THR A 34 -14.52 12.05 -12.42
CA THR A 34 -15.79 11.41 -12.00
C THR A 34 -16.77 12.31 -11.26
N GLY A 35 -16.33 13.49 -10.80
CA GLY A 35 -17.19 14.52 -10.20
C GLY A 35 -18.16 15.18 -11.18
N TYR A 36 -17.98 15.02 -12.48
CA TYR A 36 -18.92 15.46 -13.51
C TYR A 36 -19.68 14.26 -14.08
N GLN A 37 -20.76 13.86 -13.42
CA GLN A 37 -21.48 12.61 -13.72
C GLN A 37 -22.03 12.52 -15.16
N ASP A 38 -22.37 13.66 -15.78
CA ASP A 38 -22.78 13.72 -17.18
C ASP A 38 -21.68 13.26 -18.14
N TYR A 39 -20.41 13.45 -17.75
CA TYR A 39 -19.30 12.97 -18.54
C TYR A 39 -19.16 11.46 -18.46
N THR A 40 -19.39 10.78 -17.35
CA THR A 40 -19.31 9.31 -17.29
C THR A 40 -20.21 8.64 -18.34
N ARG A 41 -21.48 9.08 -18.41
CA ARG A 41 -22.44 8.56 -19.37
C ARG A 41 -22.03 8.88 -20.81
N GLN A 42 -21.78 10.15 -21.10
CA GLN A 42 -21.38 10.60 -22.44
C GLN A 42 -20.04 10.00 -22.87
N ALA A 43 -19.11 9.82 -21.93
CA ALA A 43 -17.82 9.24 -22.17
C ALA A 43 -18.05 7.85 -22.77
N ILE A 44 -18.84 6.98 -22.15
CA ILE A 44 -18.90 5.57 -22.55
C ILE A 44 -19.90 5.31 -23.67
N GLU A 45 -21.08 5.94 -23.61
CA GLU A 45 -22.10 5.82 -24.66
C GLU A 45 -21.57 6.33 -26.02
N ASP A 46 -20.84 7.46 -26.03
CA ASP A 46 -20.22 7.97 -27.27
C ASP A 46 -18.96 7.17 -27.66
N LEU A 47 -18.31 6.48 -26.73
CA LEU A 47 -17.10 5.71 -27.03
C LEU A 47 -17.46 4.56 -27.96
N GLY A 48 -18.55 3.83 -27.69
CA GLY A 48 -19.09 2.79 -28.58
C GLY A 48 -17.99 1.86 -29.10
N ASN A 49 -17.87 1.71 -30.43
CA ASN A 49 -16.84 0.89 -31.08
C ASN A 49 -15.41 1.42 -30.94
N ARG A 50 -15.22 2.67 -30.53
CA ARG A 50 -13.89 3.28 -30.31
C ARG A 50 -13.18 2.70 -29.08
N THR A 51 -13.90 2.03 -28.19
CA THR A 51 -13.36 1.25 -27.06
C THR A 51 -12.21 0.33 -27.48
N ARG A 52 -12.26 -0.23 -28.70
CA ARG A 52 -11.21 -1.09 -29.26
C ARG A 52 -9.84 -0.41 -29.41
N ASN A 53 -9.80 0.92 -29.35
CA ASN A 53 -8.54 1.66 -29.37
C ASN A 53 -7.82 1.64 -28.01
N PHE A 54 -8.54 1.30 -26.94
CA PHE A 54 -8.08 1.38 -25.57
C PHE A 54 -7.85 0.00 -24.95
N LYS A 55 -7.06 -0.04 -23.88
CA LYS A 55 -6.80 -1.23 -23.05
C LYS A 55 -7.33 -1.05 -21.62
N ALA A 56 -7.53 0.20 -21.20
CA ALA A 56 -8.07 0.52 -19.89
C ALA A 56 -8.93 1.79 -19.92
N ILE A 57 -9.83 1.88 -18.96
CA ILE A 57 -10.44 3.12 -18.52
C ILE A 57 -9.76 3.59 -17.23
N ALA A 58 -9.67 4.90 -17.01
CA ALA A 58 -9.18 5.45 -15.77
C ALA A 58 -10.11 6.52 -15.21
N ILE A 59 -10.34 6.45 -13.90
CA ILE A 59 -11.24 7.35 -13.17
C ILE A 59 -10.49 8.14 -12.11
N THR A 60 -11.16 9.14 -11.53
CA THR A 60 -10.75 9.77 -10.27
C THR A 60 -11.39 9.10 -9.07
N GLY A 61 -10.69 9.08 -7.94
CA GLY A 61 -11.19 8.54 -6.66
C GLY A 61 -10.77 9.41 -5.48
N TYR A 62 -11.33 10.62 -5.42
CA TYR A 62 -11.15 11.53 -4.29
C TYR A 62 -12.19 11.29 -3.19
N PHE A 63 -11.80 11.52 -1.93
CA PHE A 63 -12.72 11.55 -0.79
C PHE A 63 -12.60 12.87 -0.04
N ASP A 64 -13.74 13.48 0.26
CA ASP A 64 -13.87 14.78 0.96
C ASP A 64 -14.68 14.66 2.25
N CYS A 65 -14.91 13.41 2.69
CA CYS A 65 -15.68 13.04 3.87
C CYS A 65 -17.12 13.54 3.82
N ASN A 66 -17.82 13.23 2.72
CA ASN A 66 -19.18 13.72 2.44
C ASN A 66 -19.25 15.25 2.35
N ASN A 67 -18.28 15.85 1.63
CA ASN A 67 -18.15 17.29 1.47
C ASN A 67 -18.07 18.01 2.84
N LEU A 68 -17.25 17.49 3.76
CA LEU A 68 -17.16 17.96 5.14
C LEU A 68 -16.79 19.45 5.22
N ALA A 69 -15.73 19.83 4.52
CA ALA A 69 -15.23 21.21 4.52
C ALA A 69 -16.10 22.18 3.72
N GLY A 70 -16.97 21.71 2.80
CA GLY A 70 -17.90 22.57 2.07
C GLY A 70 -19.30 22.59 2.68
N LYS A 71 -19.99 21.45 2.70
CA LYS A 71 -21.38 21.32 3.16
C LYS A 71 -21.52 21.49 4.68
N HIS A 72 -20.53 21.04 5.44
CA HIS A 72 -20.56 21.02 6.91
C HIS A 72 -19.50 21.96 7.52
N ALA A 73 -19.06 22.98 6.79
CA ALA A 73 -17.95 23.86 7.15
C ALA A 73 -18.07 24.46 8.56
N ALA A 74 -19.23 25.02 8.90
CA ALA A 74 -19.48 25.65 10.20
C ALA A 74 -19.47 24.64 11.36
N GLU A 75 -19.99 23.43 11.13
CA GLU A 75 -19.99 22.35 12.12
C GLU A 75 -18.57 21.80 12.32
N MET A 76 -17.82 21.63 11.23
CA MET A 76 -16.47 21.06 11.21
C MET A 76 -15.51 21.75 12.17
N LEU A 77 -15.63 23.07 12.35
CA LEU A 77 -14.77 23.85 13.26
C LEU A 77 -14.81 23.31 14.70
N ASN A 78 -15.98 22.83 15.14
CA ASN A 78 -16.22 22.32 16.49
C ASN A 78 -16.14 20.79 16.58
N MET A 79 -15.90 20.09 15.48
CA MET A 79 -15.76 18.63 15.48
C MET A 79 -14.40 18.19 16.03
N SER A 80 -14.42 17.10 16.78
CA SER A 80 -13.23 16.28 17.07
C SER A 80 -12.79 15.50 15.83
N ASN A 81 -11.55 15.02 15.83
CA ASN A 81 -11.03 14.21 14.72
C ASN A 81 -11.81 12.90 14.53
N ILE A 82 -12.33 12.30 15.60
CA ILE A 82 -13.21 11.10 15.55
C ILE A 82 -14.52 11.41 14.83
N GLN A 83 -15.12 12.58 15.08
CA GLN A 83 -16.35 12.98 14.38
C GLN A 83 -16.08 13.21 12.89
N MET A 84 -14.97 13.87 12.54
CA MET A 84 -14.59 14.05 11.14
C MET A 84 -14.28 12.71 10.44
N GLU A 85 -13.60 11.78 11.13
CA GLU A 85 -13.38 10.41 10.63
C GLU A 85 -14.70 9.67 10.36
N THR A 86 -15.69 9.85 11.23
CA THR A 86 -17.02 9.25 11.04
C THR A 86 -17.65 9.71 9.73
N TYR A 87 -17.52 11.00 9.38
CA TYR A 87 -17.97 11.53 8.09
C TYR A 87 -17.25 10.87 6.91
N CYS A 88 -15.95 10.62 7.03
CA CYS A 88 -15.16 9.91 6.02
C CYS A 88 -15.61 8.45 5.88
N ASN A 89 -15.77 7.75 6.99
CA ASN A 89 -16.21 6.36 7.02
C ASN A 89 -17.62 6.20 6.43
N ASN A 90 -18.52 7.17 6.67
CA ASN A 90 -19.85 7.17 6.08
C ASN A 90 -19.83 7.33 4.54
N GLN A 91 -18.78 7.91 3.96
CA GLN A 91 -18.59 7.99 2.49
C GLN A 91 -18.08 6.68 1.88
N MET A 92 -17.54 5.75 2.68
CA MET A 92 -16.87 4.56 2.15
C MET A 92 -17.80 3.67 1.33
N SER A 93 -19.03 3.42 1.79
CA SER A 93 -20.00 2.61 1.04
C SER A 93 -20.32 3.20 -0.35
N GLN A 94 -20.34 4.53 -0.46
CA GLN A 94 -20.51 5.21 -1.75
C GLN A 94 -19.28 5.02 -2.64
N SER A 95 -18.08 5.09 -2.06
CA SER A 95 -16.81 4.89 -2.76
C SER A 95 -16.70 3.46 -3.29
N GLU A 96 -17.00 2.46 -2.47
CA GLU A 96 -17.06 1.03 -2.85
C GLU A 96 -18.06 0.79 -3.98
N SER A 97 -19.27 1.37 -3.86
CA SER A 97 -20.30 1.26 -4.90
C SER A 97 -19.85 1.87 -6.23
N SER A 98 -19.14 3.01 -6.17
CA SER A 98 -18.54 3.66 -7.33
C SER A 98 -17.46 2.79 -7.98
N PHE A 99 -16.56 2.21 -7.18
CA PHE A 99 -15.52 1.30 -7.67
C PHE A 99 -16.13 0.07 -8.34
N GLN A 100 -17.15 -0.53 -7.74
CA GLN A 100 -17.86 -1.68 -8.29
C GLN A 100 -18.52 -1.32 -9.63
N TYR A 101 -19.25 -0.19 -9.68
CA TYR A 101 -19.88 0.30 -10.91
C TYR A 101 -18.86 0.45 -12.05
N PHE A 102 -17.73 1.11 -11.80
CA PHE A 102 -16.71 1.31 -12.83
C PHE A 102 -15.99 0.01 -13.20
N MET A 103 -15.84 -0.93 -12.27
CA MET A 103 -15.22 -2.22 -12.56
C MET A 103 -16.13 -3.05 -13.48
N ASP A 104 -17.43 -3.09 -13.21
CA ASP A 104 -18.41 -3.79 -14.05
C ASP A 104 -18.51 -3.17 -15.44
N LEU A 105 -18.39 -1.85 -15.50
CA LEU A 105 -18.35 -1.09 -16.73
C LEU A 105 -17.08 -1.39 -17.55
N ALA A 106 -15.91 -1.46 -16.92
CA ALA A 106 -14.67 -1.86 -17.57
C ALA A 106 -14.78 -3.29 -18.13
N LYS A 107 -15.29 -4.23 -17.32
CA LYS A 107 -15.54 -5.64 -17.70
C LYS A 107 -16.44 -5.73 -18.92
N LYS A 108 -17.57 -5.01 -18.91
CA LYS A 108 -18.54 -4.97 -20.03
C LYS A 108 -17.90 -4.60 -21.37
N HIS A 109 -16.84 -3.80 -21.34
CA HIS A 109 -16.13 -3.34 -22.53
C HIS A 109 -14.79 -4.04 -22.78
N GLY A 110 -14.43 -5.07 -22.00
CA GLY A 110 -13.16 -5.78 -22.13
C GLY A 110 -11.94 -4.89 -21.83
N LEU A 111 -12.13 -3.88 -20.97
CA LEU A 111 -11.09 -2.94 -20.56
C LEU A 111 -10.71 -3.20 -19.09
N LYS A 112 -9.49 -2.81 -18.72
CA LYS A 112 -9.10 -2.74 -17.29
C LYS A 112 -9.61 -1.44 -16.66
N LEU A 113 -9.94 -1.48 -15.38
CA LEU A 113 -10.18 -0.27 -14.59
C LEU A 113 -8.88 0.17 -13.90
N LEU A 114 -8.56 1.45 -14.02
CA LEU A 114 -7.44 2.12 -13.35
C LEU A 114 -7.96 3.37 -12.60
N MET A 115 -7.17 3.88 -11.67
CA MET A 115 -7.39 5.22 -11.12
C MET A 115 -6.20 6.10 -11.48
N TYR A 116 -6.43 7.18 -12.21
CA TYR A 116 -5.33 8.06 -12.65
C TYR A 116 -4.98 9.14 -11.61
N GLU A 117 -5.92 9.47 -10.72
CA GLU A 117 -5.70 10.30 -9.53
C GLU A 117 -6.73 9.96 -8.44
N GLY A 118 -6.28 9.96 -7.19
CA GLY A 118 -7.14 9.73 -6.03
C GLY A 118 -6.44 10.07 -4.73
N GLY A 119 -7.22 10.09 -3.63
CA GLY A 119 -6.74 10.49 -2.31
C GLY A 119 -7.65 11.53 -1.64
N PRO A 120 -7.18 12.19 -0.58
CA PRO A 120 -7.98 13.15 0.16
C PRO A 120 -8.19 14.44 -0.64
N SER A 121 -9.42 14.95 -0.59
CA SER A 121 -9.84 16.25 -1.13
C SER A 121 -10.68 17.03 -0.11
N ILE A 122 -10.32 16.93 1.18
CA ILE A 122 -11.01 17.62 2.28
C ILE A 122 -10.61 19.11 2.24
N MET A 123 -11.40 19.90 1.53
CA MET A 123 -11.24 21.35 1.34
C MET A 123 -12.57 21.96 0.88
N GLU A 124 -12.69 23.28 0.97
CA GLU A 124 -13.86 24.00 0.46
C GLU A 124 -13.85 24.01 -1.08
N GLY A 125 -14.86 23.40 -1.71
CA GLY A 125 -14.95 23.37 -3.19
C GLY A 125 -14.97 24.76 -3.85
N SER A 126 -15.41 25.81 -3.14
CA SER A 126 -15.32 27.20 -3.60
C SER A 126 -13.89 27.69 -3.78
N ALA A 127 -12.91 27.08 -3.11
CA ALA A 127 -11.50 27.42 -3.29
C ALA A 127 -11.06 27.09 -4.71
N ILE A 128 -11.43 25.91 -5.22
CA ILE A 128 -11.14 25.51 -6.61
C ILE A 128 -12.01 26.28 -7.60
N GLY A 129 -13.32 26.37 -7.35
CA GLY A 129 -14.27 26.94 -8.30
C GLY A 129 -14.18 28.46 -8.45
N HIS A 130 -13.86 29.16 -7.36
CA HIS A 130 -13.95 30.62 -7.28
C HIS A 130 -12.74 31.29 -6.60
N GLY A 131 -11.79 30.51 -6.08
CA GLY A 131 -10.66 31.05 -5.32
C GLY A 131 -11.00 31.49 -3.90
N ILE A 132 -12.21 31.19 -3.40
CA ILE A 132 -12.75 31.66 -2.13
C ILE A 132 -12.78 30.53 -1.09
N SER A 133 -12.26 30.79 0.10
CA SER A 133 -12.24 29.87 1.24
C SER A 133 -12.24 30.66 2.55
N HIS A 134 -12.53 29.98 3.64
CA HIS A 134 -12.39 30.49 5.00
C HIS A 134 -11.11 29.91 5.63
N ASP A 135 -10.30 30.77 6.24
CA ASP A 135 -8.98 30.38 6.76
C ASP A 135 -9.09 29.39 7.93
N ASP A 136 -10.09 29.53 8.79
CA ASP A 136 -10.36 28.63 9.91
C ASP A 136 -10.77 27.22 9.43
N VAL A 137 -11.65 27.13 8.45
CA VAL A 137 -12.06 25.86 7.81
C VAL A 137 -10.87 25.23 7.09
N THR A 138 -10.12 26.01 6.32
CA THR A 138 -8.90 25.56 5.64
C THR A 138 -7.89 25.00 6.64
N ASN A 139 -7.60 25.73 7.71
CA ASN A 139 -6.65 25.30 8.73
C ASN A 139 -7.13 24.05 9.47
N LYS A 140 -8.44 23.94 9.76
CA LYS A 140 -9.03 22.74 10.36
C LYS A 140 -8.91 21.52 9.45
N ALA A 141 -9.15 21.68 8.14
CA ALA A 141 -9.03 20.62 7.16
C ALA A 141 -7.57 20.16 6.97
N ILE A 142 -6.62 21.09 6.96
CA ILE A 142 -5.18 20.78 6.94
C ILE A 142 -4.78 20.04 8.22
N ALA A 143 -5.23 20.49 9.39
CA ALA A 143 -4.95 19.84 10.66
C ALA A 143 -5.49 18.40 10.68
N PHE A 144 -6.71 18.16 10.18
CA PHE A 144 -7.26 16.82 10.08
C PHE A 144 -6.48 15.92 9.11
N ASN A 145 -5.98 16.46 7.99
CA ASN A 145 -5.11 15.72 7.05
C ASN A 145 -3.74 15.33 7.63
N ARG A 146 -3.31 15.97 8.74
CA ARG A 146 -2.09 15.64 9.48
C ARG A 146 -2.33 14.69 10.64
N ASP A 147 -3.58 14.47 11.00
CA ASP A 147 -3.97 13.70 12.18
C ASP A 147 -4.03 12.19 11.88
N GLN A 148 -3.81 11.35 12.90
CA GLN A 148 -3.80 9.88 12.73
C GLN A 148 -5.14 9.32 12.22
N HIS A 149 -6.27 9.98 12.42
CA HIS A 149 -7.56 9.50 11.92
C HIS A 149 -7.67 9.55 10.39
N ILE A 150 -6.85 10.33 9.66
CA ILE A 150 -6.84 10.25 8.19
C ILE A 150 -6.21 8.95 7.69
N LYS A 151 -5.36 8.32 8.51
CA LYS A 151 -4.64 7.08 8.16
C LYS A 151 -5.62 5.95 7.88
N SER A 152 -6.58 5.74 8.78
CA SER A 152 -7.60 4.70 8.66
C SER A 152 -8.44 4.92 7.40
N VAL A 153 -8.81 6.15 7.09
CA VAL A 153 -9.59 6.51 5.90
C VAL A 153 -8.82 6.17 4.62
N VAL A 154 -7.54 6.54 4.54
CA VAL A 154 -6.69 6.21 3.38
C VAL A 154 -6.50 4.70 3.25
N ASP A 155 -6.21 3.99 4.35
CA ASP A 155 -6.04 2.53 4.36
C ASP A 155 -7.32 1.83 3.87
N ASN A 156 -8.49 2.20 4.43
CA ASN A 156 -9.79 1.65 4.06
C ASN A 156 -10.11 1.86 2.57
N LEU A 157 -9.82 3.05 2.03
CA LEU A 157 -10.05 3.33 0.61
C LEU A 157 -9.16 2.47 -0.31
N LEU A 158 -7.88 2.33 0.04
CA LEU A 158 -6.93 1.51 -0.73
C LEU A 158 -7.28 0.02 -0.65
N GLU A 159 -7.71 -0.46 0.54
CA GLU A 159 -8.21 -1.83 0.73
C GLU A 159 -9.48 -2.10 -0.08
N ALA A 160 -10.43 -1.15 -0.08
CA ALA A 160 -11.64 -1.23 -0.90
C ALA A 160 -11.28 -1.35 -2.39
N TRP A 161 -10.38 -0.50 -2.88
CA TRP A 161 -9.89 -0.58 -4.27
C TRP A 161 -9.23 -1.93 -4.56
N TYR A 162 -8.33 -2.39 -3.69
CA TYR A 162 -7.65 -3.68 -3.87
C TYR A 162 -8.65 -4.82 -3.95
N LYS A 163 -9.58 -4.90 -2.98
CA LYS A 163 -10.59 -5.97 -2.91
C LYS A 163 -11.51 -5.98 -4.13
N ILE A 164 -11.99 -4.83 -4.57
CA ILE A 164 -13.02 -4.73 -5.62
C ILE A 164 -12.40 -4.79 -7.02
N VAL A 165 -11.28 -4.10 -7.23
CA VAL A 165 -10.73 -3.86 -8.57
C VAL A 165 -9.60 -4.84 -8.89
N ILE A 166 -8.75 -5.18 -7.92
CA ILE A 166 -7.51 -5.92 -8.18
C ILE A 166 -7.63 -7.40 -7.82
N ASN A 167 -8.23 -7.72 -6.67
CA ASN A 167 -8.17 -9.03 -6.04
C ASN A 167 -9.57 -9.58 -5.70
N ASP A 168 -10.56 -9.28 -6.53
CA ASP A 168 -11.88 -9.91 -6.46
C ASP A 168 -11.76 -11.36 -7.01
N PRO A 169 -11.98 -12.41 -6.20
CA PRO A 169 -11.90 -13.79 -6.65
C PRO A 169 -12.87 -14.15 -7.78
N GLN A 170 -13.96 -13.39 -7.94
CA GLN A 170 -14.93 -13.59 -9.00
C GLN A 170 -14.54 -12.88 -10.30
N ASN A 171 -13.45 -12.11 -10.29
CA ASN A 171 -13.04 -11.29 -11.43
C ASN A 171 -11.94 -11.98 -12.26
N SER A 172 -12.32 -12.49 -13.44
CA SER A 172 -11.38 -13.06 -14.42
C SER A 172 -10.56 -12.03 -15.20
N SER A 173 -10.83 -10.73 -15.01
CA SER A 173 -10.12 -9.61 -15.63
C SER A 173 -9.87 -8.51 -14.61
N PRO A 174 -8.87 -8.68 -13.72
CA PRO A 174 -8.56 -7.68 -12.70
C PRO A 174 -8.18 -6.34 -13.36
N GLY A 175 -8.58 -5.26 -12.70
CA GLY A 175 -8.15 -3.91 -13.00
C GLY A 175 -6.69 -3.70 -12.63
N GLY A 176 -6.35 -2.50 -12.17
CA GLY A 176 -4.96 -2.17 -11.88
C GLY A 176 -4.77 -1.04 -10.90
N LEU A 177 -3.73 -0.25 -11.16
CA LEU A 177 -3.13 0.68 -10.20
C LEU A 177 -4.11 1.73 -9.68
N PHE A 178 -3.92 2.08 -8.41
CA PHE A 178 -4.43 3.29 -7.79
C PHE A 178 -3.31 4.33 -7.80
N ASN A 179 -3.43 5.38 -8.62
CA ASN A 179 -2.48 6.48 -8.59
C ASN A 179 -2.89 7.48 -7.51
N TYR A 180 -2.17 7.48 -6.40
CA TYR A 180 -2.29 8.54 -5.41
C TYR A 180 -1.87 9.87 -6.05
N PHE A 181 -2.72 10.89 -5.96
CA PHE A 181 -2.62 12.09 -6.80
C PHE A 181 -1.25 12.79 -6.70
N SER A 182 -0.69 12.92 -5.50
CA SER A 182 0.63 13.52 -5.32
C SER A 182 1.45 12.80 -4.26
N SER A 183 2.73 12.55 -4.58
CA SER A 183 3.70 12.05 -3.60
C SER A 183 4.06 13.13 -2.57
N THR A 184 4.19 14.38 -3.01
CA THR A 184 4.62 15.51 -2.19
C THR A 184 3.91 16.78 -2.62
N GLY A 185 3.27 17.48 -1.68
CA GLY A 185 2.61 18.74 -1.96
C GLY A 185 2.24 19.48 -0.69
N THR A 186 2.68 20.73 -0.58
CA THR A 186 2.38 21.58 0.58
C THR A 186 0.88 21.87 0.64
N PRO A 187 0.23 21.67 1.81
CA PRO A 187 -1.19 21.97 1.97
C PRO A 187 -1.50 23.45 1.74
N SER A 188 -2.68 23.73 1.20
CA SER A 188 -3.20 25.09 1.03
C SER A 188 -4.72 25.08 1.08
N LYS A 189 -5.36 26.24 0.88
CA LYS A 189 -6.81 26.33 0.67
C LYS A 189 -7.34 25.46 -0.47
N TYR A 190 -6.48 25.11 -1.43
CA TYR A 190 -6.83 24.24 -2.55
C TYR A 190 -6.78 22.76 -2.20
N GLY A 191 -6.38 22.38 -0.98
CA GLY A 191 -6.35 21.01 -0.51
C GLY A 191 -5.00 20.54 0.02
N SER A 192 -5.03 19.37 0.66
CA SER A 192 -3.88 18.65 1.22
C SER A 192 -3.58 17.41 0.36
N TRP A 193 -3.13 17.63 -0.86
CA TRP A 193 -3.04 16.62 -1.92
C TRP A 193 -1.92 15.59 -1.76
N GLY A 194 -0.77 16.00 -1.23
CA GLY A 194 0.42 15.16 -1.14
C GLY A 194 0.30 14.10 -0.04
N MET A 195 0.90 12.92 -0.26
CA MET A 195 1.18 12.00 0.85
C MET A 195 2.09 12.67 1.88
N LEU A 196 3.16 13.30 1.41
CA LEU A 196 4.07 14.18 2.16
C LEU A 196 3.78 15.65 1.83
N GLU A 197 4.20 16.57 2.69
CA GLU A 197 4.05 18.02 2.48
C GLU A 197 5.30 18.66 1.87
N TYR A 198 6.47 18.06 2.11
CA TYR A 198 7.76 18.42 1.54
C TYR A 198 8.69 17.19 1.53
N THR A 199 9.74 17.21 0.72
CA THR A 199 10.59 16.03 0.43
C THR A 199 11.43 15.55 1.61
N GLY A 200 11.74 16.42 2.57
CA GLY A 200 12.51 16.09 3.78
C GLY A 200 11.67 15.72 5.00
N GLN A 201 10.35 15.58 4.86
CA GLN A 201 9.47 15.25 5.98
C GLN A 201 9.71 13.80 6.39
N ASP A 202 9.91 13.55 7.68
CA ASP A 202 10.06 12.18 8.20
C ASP A 202 8.80 11.36 7.85
N PRO A 203 8.89 10.35 6.96
CA PRO A 203 7.72 9.61 6.50
C PRO A 203 7.00 8.86 7.62
N GLY A 204 7.69 8.51 8.72
CA GLY A 204 7.09 7.87 9.90
C GLY A 204 6.21 8.80 10.74
N THR A 205 6.20 10.09 10.42
CA THR A 205 5.36 11.10 11.10
C THR A 205 4.14 11.51 10.29
N VAL A 206 3.97 10.97 9.07
CA VAL A 206 2.95 11.42 8.12
C VAL A 206 1.88 10.34 7.91
N PRO A 207 0.69 10.47 8.52
CA PRO A 207 -0.29 9.38 8.55
C PRO A 207 -0.74 8.87 7.16
N LYS A 208 -0.85 9.77 6.17
CA LYS A 208 -1.23 9.41 4.79
C LYS A 208 -0.16 8.60 4.06
N TYR A 209 1.10 8.97 4.25
CA TYR A 209 2.24 8.20 3.75
C TYR A 209 2.29 6.84 4.44
N GLU A 210 2.15 6.83 5.78
CA GLU A 210 2.12 5.57 6.52
C GLU A 210 1.04 4.61 6.03
N ALA A 211 -0.20 5.08 5.84
CA ALA A 211 -1.29 4.26 5.32
C ALA A 211 -0.94 3.66 3.96
N THR A 212 -0.49 4.50 3.02
CA THR A 212 -0.19 4.07 1.66
C THR A 212 0.95 3.07 1.62
N GLN A 213 2.03 3.32 2.38
CA GLN A 213 3.17 2.42 2.43
C GLN A 213 2.87 1.14 3.19
N SER A 214 2.02 1.19 4.23
CA SER A 214 1.51 -0.01 4.92
C SER A 214 0.71 -0.89 3.98
N PHE A 215 -0.20 -0.30 3.20
CA PHE A 215 -0.95 -1.00 2.17
C PHE A 215 -0.03 -1.65 1.13
N ILE A 216 0.97 -0.90 0.62
CA ILE A 216 1.94 -1.44 -0.34
C ILE A 216 2.72 -2.62 0.25
N THR A 217 3.18 -2.47 1.49
CA THR A 217 3.95 -3.50 2.18
C THR A 217 3.11 -4.75 2.44
N ARG A 218 1.83 -4.58 2.80
CA ARG A 218 0.88 -5.66 3.06
C ARG A 218 0.58 -6.48 1.79
N HIS A 219 0.35 -5.84 0.65
CA HIS A 219 -0.15 -6.52 -0.55
C HIS A 219 0.90 -6.83 -1.61
N TYR A 220 1.90 -5.96 -1.77
CA TYR A 220 2.86 -6.03 -2.88
C TYR A 220 4.31 -6.28 -2.44
N SER A 221 4.63 -6.23 -1.14
CA SER A 221 5.97 -6.63 -0.69
C SER A 221 6.23 -8.08 -1.03
N HIS A 222 7.43 -8.36 -1.54
CA HIS A 222 7.90 -9.73 -1.66
C HIS A 222 7.92 -10.37 -0.27
N ASN A 223 8.27 -9.62 0.78
CA ASN A 223 8.26 -10.08 2.17
C ASN A 223 7.13 -9.34 2.90
N ARG A 224 5.91 -9.83 2.74
CA ARG A 224 4.72 -9.24 3.35
C ARG A 224 4.86 -9.17 4.88
N VAL A 225 4.25 -8.15 5.48
CA VAL A 225 4.30 -7.93 6.94
C VAL A 225 3.60 -9.04 7.74
N ASP A 226 2.82 -9.87 7.07
CA ASP A 226 2.13 -11.03 7.63
C ASP A 226 2.95 -12.32 7.59
N ILE A 227 4.21 -12.32 7.10
CA ILE A 227 5.05 -13.52 7.07
C ILE A 227 5.33 -13.94 8.51
N PRO A 228 4.71 -15.02 9.02
CA PRO A 228 4.80 -15.37 10.43
C PRO A 228 6.16 -15.96 10.79
N CYS A 229 6.94 -16.40 9.80
CA CYS A 229 8.16 -17.17 9.99
C CYS A 229 9.18 -17.03 8.85
N SER A 230 10.46 -17.18 9.20
CA SER A 230 11.58 -17.29 8.26
C SER A 230 12.62 -18.24 8.83
N PHE A 231 13.11 -19.17 8.00
CA PHE A 231 13.97 -20.26 8.44
C PHE A 231 15.19 -20.46 7.55
N LEU A 232 16.27 -20.95 8.14
CA LEU A 232 17.49 -21.34 7.45
C LEU A 232 18.06 -22.59 8.11
N GLN A 233 18.48 -23.55 7.29
CA GLN A 233 19.22 -24.71 7.75
C GLN A 233 20.70 -24.58 7.38
N HIS A 234 21.57 -24.95 8.32
CA HIS A 234 22.99 -25.11 8.07
C HIS A 234 23.54 -26.29 8.88
N SER A 235 24.05 -27.31 8.17
CA SER A 235 24.42 -28.59 8.80
C SER A 235 23.22 -29.16 9.57
N THR A 236 23.43 -29.60 10.81
CA THR A 236 22.40 -30.18 11.70
C THR A 236 21.64 -29.14 12.54
N LEU A 237 21.75 -27.86 12.20
CA LEU A 237 21.14 -26.77 12.95
C LEU A 237 20.12 -26.02 12.08
N GLY A 238 18.97 -25.79 12.69
CA GLY A 238 17.91 -24.94 12.17
C GLY A 238 17.91 -23.59 12.88
N TYR A 239 17.86 -22.52 12.09
CA TYR A 239 17.70 -21.15 12.57
C TYR A 239 16.33 -20.65 12.14
N GLY A 240 15.62 -19.97 13.04
CA GLY A 240 14.29 -19.47 12.75
C GLY A 240 14.01 -18.14 13.43
N CYS A 241 13.27 -17.27 12.74
CA CYS A 241 12.61 -16.11 13.32
C CYS A 241 11.12 -16.20 13.04
N PHE A 242 10.29 -16.16 14.09
CA PHE A 242 8.86 -16.42 14.00
C PHE A 242 8.04 -15.71 15.09
N LEU A 243 6.74 -15.57 14.84
CA LEU A 243 5.78 -15.02 15.78
C LEU A 243 5.34 -16.09 16.80
N GLN A 244 5.51 -15.82 18.10
CA GLN A 244 5.30 -16.84 19.14
C GLN A 244 3.81 -17.16 19.41
N LYS A 245 2.88 -16.20 19.24
CA LYS A 245 1.42 -16.38 19.42
C LYS A 245 0.62 -15.46 18.49
N ARG A 246 -0.59 -15.88 18.06
CA ARG A 246 -1.53 -15.07 17.27
C ARG A 246 -1.97 -13.85 18.11
N GLY A 247 -1.70 -12.64 17.62
CA GLY A 247 -1.99 -11.38 18.32
C GLY A 247 -0.92 -10.92 19.32
N ALA A 248 0.20 -11.64 19.46
CA ALA A 248 1.37 -11.12 20.15
C ALA A 248 2.23 -10.31 19.19
N PHE A 249 2.82 -9.20 19.66
CA PHE A 249 3.80 -8.40 18.91
C PHE A 249 5.25 -8.81 19.19
N HIS A 250 5.45 -10.01 19.77
CA HIS A 250 6.75 -10.50 20.20
C HIS A 250 7.28 -11.53 19.20
N TRP A 251 8.16 -11.04 18.33
CA TRP A 251 8.97 -11.88 17.46
C TRP A 251 10.06 -12.59 18.27
N ARG A 252 10.32 -13.85 17.94
CA ARG A 252 11.41 -14.63 18.54
C ARG A 252 12.31 -15.13 17.44
N CYS A 253 13.61 -15.03 17.65
CA CYS A 253 14.59 -15.76 16.87
C CYS A 253 15.27 -16.80 17.77
N ALA A 254 15.57 -17.96 17.20
CA ALA A 254 16.14 -19.07 17.95
C ALA A 254 16.91 -20.02 17.03
N VAL A 255 17.70 -20.89 17.65
CA VAL A 255 18.33 -22.04 17.01
C VAL A 255 17.80 -23.34 17.62
N THR A 256 17.69 -24.37 16.78
CA THR A 256 17.25 -25.70 17.16
C THR A 256 18.08 -26.76 16.44
N ASP A 257 18.06 -27.98 16.97
CA ASP A 257 18.59 -29.17 16.30
C ASP A 257 17.69 -29.59 15.13
N ASP A 258 18.16 -30.53 14.30
CA ASP A 258 17.41 -31.06 13.13
C ASP A 258 16.03 -31.63 13.46
N ASP A 259 15.80 -32.00 14.72
CA ASP A 259 14.52 -32.52 15.17
C ASP A 259 13.53 -31.39 15.49
N GLY A 260 13.98 -30.15 15.72
CA GLY A 260 13.09 -29.00 16.00
C GLY A 260 12.42 -29.05 17.37
N VAL A 261 12.86 -29.97 18.25
CA VAL A 261 12.24 -30.26 19.54
C VAL A 261 12.69 -29.27 20.61
N THR A 262 13.97 -28.92 20.61
CA THR A 262 14.56 -28.04 21.62
C THR A 262 15.03 -26.74 20.98
N TRP A 263 14.53 -25.62 21.47
CA TRP A 263 14.89 -24.30 20.99
C TRP A 263 15.72 -23.53 22.00
N SER A 264 16.86 -23.01 21.54
CA SER A 264 17.65 -22.02 22.25
C SER A 264 17.33 -20.63 21.70
N TYR A 265 16.58 -19.86 22.47
CA TYR A 265 16.09 -18.54 22.07
C TYR A 265 17.16 -17.47 22.21
N TYR A 266 17.28 -16.63 21.18
CA TYR A 266 18.03 -15.39 21.26
C TYR A 266 17.25 -14.33 22.06
N PRO A 267 17.96 -13.30 22.59
CA PRO A 267 17.31 -12.13 23.16
C PRO A 267 16.30 -11.52 22.20
N ASP A 268 15.33 -10.79 22.74
CA ASP A 268 14.43 -10.00 21.91
C ASP A 268 15.23 -8.94 21.14
N VAL A 269 14.97 -8.79 19.84
CA VAL A 269 15.56 -7.73 19.02
C VAL A 269 14.97 -6.35 19.41
N GLY A 270 13.91 -6.33 20.22
CA GLY A 270 13.30 -5.13 20.78
C GLY A 270 12.08 -4.68 19.97
N ASN A 271 11.83 -3.37 19.93
CA ASN A 271 10.72 -2.77 19.19
C ASN A 271 10.98 -2.93 17.67
N THR A 272 10.66 -4.11 17.15
CA THR A 272 11.20 -4.71 15.92
C THR A 272 10.51 -4.24 14.64
N GLY A 273 9.64 -3.26 14.72
CA GLY A 273 8.68 -3.06 13.64
C GLY A 273 7.71 -4.25 13.57
N ASP A 274 6.97 -4.34 12.47
CA ASP A 274 5.83 -5.24 12.36
C ASP A 274 6.23 -6.66 11.95
N THR A 275 7.41 -6.85 11.36
CA THR A 275 7.91 -8.18 10.93
C THR A 275 9.38 -8.36 11.23
N LEU A 276 9.77 -9.56 11.63
CA LEU A 276 11.17 -9.95 11.79
C LEU A 276 11.53 -11.08 10.81
N VAL A 277 12.51 -10.83 9.96
CA VAL A 277 12.94 -11.74 8.89
C VAL A 277 14.38 -12.16 9.13
N LEU A 278 14.63 -13.47 9.14
CA LEU A 278 15.96 -14.05 9.07
C LEU A 278 16.52 -13.83 7.66
N ASP A 279 17.67 -13.17 7.54
CA ASP A 279 18.31 -12.91 6.24
C ASP A 279 19.51 -13.83 5.98
N GLY A 280 20.10 -14.43 7.02
CA GLY A 280 21.15 -15.42 6.82
C GLY A 280 21.90 -15.82 8.08
N PHE A 281 22.80 -16.78 7.90
CA PHE A 281 23.76 -17.23 8.90
C PHE A 281 25.16 -17.33 8.28
N ASN A 282 26.17 -16.80 8.97
CA ASN A 282 27.58 -16.94 8.61
C ASN A 282 28.24 -17.99 9.53
N PRO A 283 28.60 -19.18 9.01
CA PRO A 283 29.18 -20.25 9.81
C PRO A 283 30.62 -19.96 10.26
N THR A 284 31.36 -19.11 9.54
CA THR A 284 32.73 -18.75 9.92
C THR A 284 32.73 -17.88 11.18
N THR A 285 31.90 -16.85 11.19
CA THR A 285 31.81 -15.91 12.32
C THR A 285 30.76 -16.34 13.36
N HIS A 286 29.97 -17.37 13.06
CA HIS A 286 28.81 -17.82 13.84
C HIS A 286 27.81 -16.68 14.06
N THR A 287 27.52 -15.93 13.00
CA THR A 287 26.67 -14.74 13.08
C THR A 287 25.34 -14.98 12.40
N VAL A 288 24.24 -14.75 13.13
CA VAL A 288 22.88 -14.70 12.58
C VAL A 288 22.56 -13.26 12.20
N TYR A 289 21.97 -13.09 11.02
CA TYR A 289 21.52 -11.80 10.49
C TYR A 289 20.01 -11.80 10.35
N VAL A 290 19.38 -10.76 10.87
CA VAL A 290 17.93 -10.55 10.78
C VAL A 290 17.65 -9.11 10.40
N ARG A 291 16.52 -8.86 9.74
CA ARG A 291 15.99 -7.52 9.56
C ARG A 291 14.58 -7.42 10.08
N SER A 292 14.32 -6.26 10.63
CA SER A 292 13.06 -5.86 11.23
C SER A 292 12.42 -4.87 10.27
N VAL A 293 11.20 -5.14 9.80
CA VAL A 293 10.50 -4.33 8.80
C VAL A 293 9.33 -3.66 9.48
N ASN A 294 9.32 -2.33 9.51
CA ASN A 294 8.19 -1.59 10.06
C ASN A 294 7.03 -1.49 9.04
N LYS A 295 5.89 -0.98 9.50
CA LYS A 295 4.66 -0.76 8.73
C LYS A 295 4.88 0.06 7.46
N ILE A 296 5.89 0.94 7.44
CA ILE A 296 6.25 1.72 6.26
C ILE A 296 7.36 1.07 5.41
N GLY A 297 7.62 -0.22 5.60
CA GLY A 297 8.57 -0.98 4.78
C GLY A 297 10.04 -0.62 5.01
N VAL A 298 10.36 0.17 6.03
CA VAL A 298 11.76 0.48 6.39
C VAL A 298 12.37 -0.73 7.07
N ASN A 299 13.51 -1.19 6.54
CA ASN A 299 14.29 -2.26 7.11
C ASN A 299 15.26 -1.69 8.16
N ASN A 300 15.27 -2.28 9.35
CA ASN A 300 16.34 -2.12 10.35
C ASN A 300 17.09 -3.44 10.44
N TYR A 301 18.42 -3.38 10.41
CA TYR A 301 19.26 -4.57 10.28
C TYR A 301 19.93 -4.91 11.59
N HIS A 302 19.95 -6.19 11.94
CA HIS A 302 20.49 -6.65 13.21
C HIS A 302 21.32 -7.92 13.03
N SER A 303 22.35 -8.08 13.86
CA SER A 303 23.16 -9.29 13.88
C SER A 303 23.50 -9.73 15.31
N ILE A 304 23.66 -11.03 15.52
CA ILE A 304 24.09 -11.60 16.80
C ILE A 304 25.13 -12.71 16.57
N ASP A 305 26.20 -12.72 17.37
CA ASP A 305 27.12 -13.86 17.43
C ASP A 305 26.52 -14.92 18.35
N THR A 306 26.20 -16.08 17.78
CA THR A 306 25.48 -17.15 18.48
C THR A 306 26.33 -17.87 19.53
N ARG A 307 27.65 -17.60 19.60
CA ARG A 307 28.56 -18.22 20.58
C ARG A 307 28.83 -17.34 21.78
N THR A 308 28.86 -16.02 21.59
CA THR A 308 29.45 -15.08 22.56
C THR A 308 28.53 -13.93 22.96
N ALA A 309 27.55 -13.58 22.13
CA ALA A 309 26.76 -12.37 22.32
C ALA A 309 25.31 -12.70 22.69
N ASN A 310 24.90 -12.27 23.90
CA ASN A 310 23.52 -12.25 24.34
C ASN A 310 22.82 -10.91 24.01
N THR A 311 23.31 -10.16 23.02
CA THR A 311 22.76 -8.86 22.62
C THR A 311 22.86 -8.66 21.11
N TRP A 312 21.84 -8.05 20.53
CA TRP A 312 21.81 -7.68 19.11
C TRP A 312 22.65 -6.45 18.84
N LYS A 313 23.35 -6.44 17.71
CA LYS A 313 24.00 -5.25 17.13
C LYS A 313 23.13 -4.73 15.99
N THR A 314 22.75 -3.46 16.03
CA THR A 314 21.94 -2.80 15.00
C THR A 314 22.83 -2.07 13.99
N HIS A 315 22.47 -2.14 12.71
CA HIS A 315 23.22 -1.59 11.58
C HIS A 315 22.34 -0.68 10.71
N THR A 316 22.94 0.32 10.08
CA THR A 316 22.26 1.27 9.16
C THR A 316 21.89 0.62 7.82
N SER A 317 22.69 -0.35 7.39
CA SER A 317 22.40 -1.26 6.29
C SER A 317 23.05 -2.60 6.62
N PHE A 318 22.67 -3.68 5.93
CA PHE A 318 23.65 -4.74 5.79
C PHE A 318 24.77 -4.17 4.92
N ASP A 319 25.90 -3.86 5.55
CA ASP A 319 27.13 -3.61 4.83
C ASP A 319 27.30 -4.72 3.78
N TYR A 320 27.73 -4.29 2.60
CA TYR A 320 27.96 -5.03 1.38
C TYR A 320 28.92 -6.23 1.57
N TYR A 321 28.50 -7.28 2.28
CA TYR A 321 29.22 -8.54 2.50
C TYR A 321 28.25 -9.72 2.44
N SER A 322 27.64 -9.86 1.27
CA SER A 322 26.67 -10.89 0.94
C SER A 322 27.28 -12.20 0.42
N SER A 323 28.60 -12.30 0.29
CA SER A 323 29.25 -13.48 -0.29
C SER A 323 29.41 -14.66 0.67
N VAL A 324 29.11 -14.51 1.98
CA VAL A 324 29.40 -15.53 3.01
C VAL A 324 28.21 -16.01 3.85
N ALA A 325 27.12 -15.24 3.92
CA ALA A 325 25.93 -15.70 4.61
C ALA A 325 25.17 -16.71 3.75
N SER A 326 24.84 -17.88 4.29
CA SER A 326 23.90 -18.79 3.63
C SER A 326 22.58 -18.05 3.42
N ARG A 327 22.13 -17.97 2.16
CA ARG A 327 20.92 -17.24 1.73
C ARG A 327 19.76 -18.15 1.40
N ASN A 328 19.85 -19.44 1.75
CA ASN A 328 18.77 -20.40 1.57
C ASN A 328 17.68 -20.20 2.64
N VAL A 329 17.32 -18.95 2.91
CA VAL A 329 16.22 -18.59 3.78
C VAL A 329 14.94 -19.01 3.08
N ARG A 330 14.15 -19.82 3.77
CA ARG A 330 12.85 -20.28 3.30
C ARG A 330 11.77 -19.73 4.21
N ARG A 331 10.64 -19.37 3.59
CA ARG A 331 9.43 -18.91 4.30
C ARG A 331 8.70 -20.05 4.98
N ARG A 332 8.83 -21.24 4.39
CA ARG A 332 8.27 -22.50 4.87
C ARG A 332 9.25 -23.61 4.56
N LEU A 333 9.42 -24.54 5.48
CA LEU A 333 10.24 -25.71 5.26
C LEU A 333 9.41 -26.86 4.67
N PRO A 334 10.00 -27.73 3.83
CA PRO A 334 9.32 -28.92 3.32
C PRO A 334 8.85 -29.83 4.47
N ASN A 335 7.71 -30.50 4.29
CA ASN A 335 7.22 -31.51 5.25
C ASN A 335 8.31 -32.57 5.50
N GLY A 336 8.55 -32.92 6.77
CA GLY A 336 9.56 -33.92 7.16
C GLY A 336 10.91 -33.34 7.62
N VAL A 337 11.15 -32.04 7.45
CA VAL A 337 12.38 -31.34 7.85
C VAL A 337 12.06 -30.42 9.03
N TYR A 338 12.64 -30.70 10.20
CA TYR A 338 12.30 -30.07 11.49
C TYR A 338 10.81 -30.16 11.87
N ASN A 339 10.34 -31.38 12.13
CA ASN A 339 8.92 -31.75 12.25
C ASN A 339 8.08 -30.96 13.28
N TYR A 340 8.72 -30.23 14.21
CA TYR A 340 8.02 -29.49 15.26
C TYR A 340 7.95 -27.97 15.05
N LEU A 341 8.58 -27.42 13.99
CA LEU A 341 8.57 -25.97 13.73
C LEU A 341 7.17 -25.42 13.47
N ASP A 342 6.36 -26.11 12.66
CA ASP A 342 4.98 -25.72 12.32
C ASP A 342 4.03 -25.80 13.55
N THR A 343 4.43 -26.53 14.58
CA THR A 343 3.64 -26.68 15.83
C THR A 343 3.95 -25.59 16.87
N GLN A 344 5.16 -25.01 16.85
CA GLN A 344 5.63 -23.99 17.80
C GLN A 344 5.48 -22.56 17.24
N GLY A 345 5.74 -22.36 15.96
CA GLY A 345 5.44 -21.12 15.24
C GLY A 345 4.38 -21.43 14.19
N ARG A 346 3.22 -20.75 14.23
CA ARG A 346 2.18 -20.97 13.21
C ARG A 346 2.64 -20.35 11.89
N CYS A 347 3.41 -21.12 11.12
CA CYS A 347 4.01 -20.73 9.85
C CYS A 347 3.12 -21.04 8.63
N SER A 348 1.87 -21.42 8.90
CA SER A 348 0.85 -21.88 7.96
C SER A 348 -0.11 -20.79 7.50
#